data_AF-A0A1J3CE01-F1
#
_entry.id   AF-A0A1J3CE01-F1
#
_cell.length_a   1.000
_cell.length_b   1.000
_cell.length_c   1.000
_cell.angle_alpha   90.00
_cell.angle_beta   90.00
_cell.angle_gamma   90.00
#
_symmetry.space_group_name_H-M   'P 1'
#
loop_
_entity.id
_entity.type
_entity.pdbx_description
1 polymer ?
#
loop_
_entity_poly.entity_id
_entity_poly.type
_entity_poly.pdbx_seq_one_letter_code
_entity_poly.pdbx_strand_id
1 'polypeptide(L)'
;FTSGLMFGQDVPYFDFLNRVRNEEDKLRSLGLWEVPHPWLNIFVPRSRILDFHDGVIKGLLLNQTSTSGVTLFYPTNRNKWNNRMSAMIPDDDVFYVIGFLQSASGSHNWQELENLNDKIIQFCDTSGIMIKE
;
A
#
# COMPACT_ATOMS: atom_id res chain seq x y z
N PHE A 1 -11.45 -16.37 13.68
CA PHE A 1 -11.57 -16.63 12.22
C PHE A 1 -13.04 -16.77 11.87
N THR A 2 -13.48 -16.13 10.79
CA THR A 2 -14.84 -16.32 10.27
C THR A 2 -14.87 -17.59 9.43
N SER A 3 -15.79 -18.51 9.72
CA SER A 3 -15.95 -19.74 8.95
C SER A 3 -16.20 -19.42 7.46
N GLY A 4 -15.56 -20.15 6.55
CA GLY A 4 -15.74 -19.99 5.09
C GLY A 4 -14.86 -18.93 4.41
N LEU A 5 -14.02 -18.18 5.14
CA LEU A 5 -13.13 -17.16 4.56
C LEU A 5 -11.64 -17.57 4.61
N MET A 6 -11.35 -18.85 4.37
CA MET A 6 -9.98 -19.38 4.28
C MET A 6 -9.77 -20.02 2.92
N PHE A 7 -8.77 -19.54 2.19
CA PHE A 7 -8.37 -20.05 0.89
C PHE A 7 -6.93 -20.55 0.98
N GLY A 8 -6.64 -21.70 0.40
CA GLY A 8 -5.31 -22.30 0.38
C GLY A 8 -4.96 -22.78 -1.02
N GLN A 9 -3.70 -22.65 -1.39
CA GLN A 9 -3.15 -23.14 -2.64
C GLN A 9 -1.76 -23.71 -2.35
N ASP A 10 -1.43 -24.83 -2.99
CA ASP A 10 -0.09 -25.42 -2.98
C ASP A 10 0.54 -25.19 -4.36
N VAL A 11 1.73 -24.59 -4.37
CA VAL A 11 2.45 -24.19 -5.58
C VAL A 11 3.96 -24.36 -5.39
N PRO A 12 4.72 -24.59 -6.46
CA PRO A 12 6.18 -24.56 -6.40
C PRO A 12 6.70 -23.25 -5.81
N TYR A 13 7.82 -23.34 -5.07
CA TYR A 13 8.45 -22.19 -4.43
C TYR A 13 8.74 -21.04 -5.40
N PHE A 14 9.24 -21.36 -6.60
CA PHE A 14 9.54 -20.36 -7.61
C PHE A 14 8.28 -19.66 -8.12
N ASP A 15 7.19 -20.39 -8.33
CA ASP A 15 5.93 -19.82 -8.79
C ASP A 15 5.34 -18.85 -7.77
N PHE A 16 5.49 -19.16 -6.47
CA PHE A 16 5.13 -18.23 -5.41
C PHE A 16 5.99 -16.95 -5.46
N LEU A 17 7.31 -17.06 -5.60
CA LEU A 17 8.20 -15.90 -5.68
C LEU A 17 7.93 -15.05 -6.93
N ASN A 18 7.65 -15.67 -8.07
CA ASN A 18 7.45 -15.02 -9.35
C ASN A 18 5.97 -14.66 -9.64
N ARG A 19 5.08 -14.78 -8.66
CA ARG A 19 3.62 -14.64 -8.86
C ARG A 19 3.18 -13.32 -9.50
N VAL A 20 3.90 -12.22 -9.24
CA VAL A 20 3.59 -10.89 -9.79
C VAL A 20 3.77 -10.87 -11.31
N ARG A 21 4.61 -11.74 -11.87
CA ARG A 21 4.79 -11.85 -13.33
C ARG A 21 3.50 -12.22 -14.05
N ASN A 22 2.70 -13.11 -13.46
CA ASN A 22 1.42 -13.51 -14.02
C ASN A 22 0.43 -12.34 -14.07
N GLU A 23 0.46 -11.47 -13.06
CA GLU A 23 -0.36 -10.25 -13.02
C GLU A 23 0.13 -9.22 -14.04
N GLU A 24 1.45 -9.03 -14.16
CA GLU A 24 2.06 -8.18 -15.18
C GLU A 24 1.63 -8.61 -16.59
N ASP A 25 1.84 -9.88 -16.95
CA ASP A 25 1.53 -10.39 -18.29
C ASP A 25 0.02 -10.26 -18.61
N LYS A 26 -0.84 -10.50 -17.62
CA LYS A 26 -2.29 -10.30 -17.75
C LYS A 26 -2.63 -8.83 -17.98
N LEU A 27 -2.10 -7.91 -17.18
CA LEU A 27 -2.37 -6.47 -17.32
C LEU A 27 -1.83 -5.93 -18.64
N ARG A 28 -0.66 -6.40 -19.10
CA ARG A 28 -0.12 -6.07 -20.44
C ARG A 28 -1.04 -6.53 -21.56
N SER A 29 -1.57 -7.76 -21.50
CA SER A 29 -2.52 -8.26 -22.51
C SER A 29 -3.82 -7.45 -22.60
N LEU A 30 -4.18 -6.77 -21.51
CA LEU A 30 -5.35 -5.90 -21.41
C LEU A 30 -5.04 -4.44 -21.71
N GLY A 31 -3.77 -4.07 -21.97
CA GLY A 31 -3.35 -2.68 -22.14
C GLY A 31 -3.41 -1.85 -20.85
N LEU A 32 -3.46 -2.49 -19.68
CA LEU A 32 -3.60 -1.86 -18.36
C LEU A 32 -2.28 -1.73 -17.61
N TRP A 33 -1.17 -2.18 -18.18
CA TRP A 33 0.15 -2.11 -17.55
C TRP A 33 0.91 -0.83 -17.86
N GLU A 34 0.95 -0.42 -19.13
CA GLU A 34 1.66 0.78 -19.60
C GLU A 34 0.78 2.03 -19.43
N VAL A 35 0.38 2.29 -18.19
CA VAL A 35 -0.45 3.43 -17.76
C VAL A 35 0.26 4.19 -16.63
N PRO A 36 -0.17 5.41 -16.26
CA PRO A 36 0.41 6.09 -15.11
C PRO A 36 0.15 5.33 -13.79
N HIS A 37 1.17 5.27 -12.93
CA HIS A 37 1.17 4.57 -11.64
C HIS A 37 1.54 5.53 -10.52
N PRO A 38 0.63 6.41 -10.06
CA PRO A 38 0.88 7.35 -8.98
C PRO A 38 0.85 6.64 -7.62
N TRP A 39 1.82 5.75 -7.39
CA TRP A 39 1.90 4.94 -6.18
C TRP A 39 2.35 5.76 -4.98
N LEU A 40 1.75 5.48 -3.83
CA LEU A 40 2.20 5.98 -2.53
C LEU A 40 2.70 4.81 -1.68
N ASN A 41 3.98 4.85 -1.29
CA ASN A 41 4.61 3.83 -0.44
C ASN A 41 5.12 4.50 0.82
N ILE A 42 4.64 4.07 1.99
CA ILE A 42 4.94 4.73 3.27
C ILE A 42 5.14 3.71 4.38
N PHE A 43 5.93 4.10 5.39
CA PHE A 43 6.04 3.42 6.67
C PHE A 43 5.25 4.16 7.74
N VAL A 44 4.37 3.44 8.45
CA VAL A 44 3.52 3.99 9.52
C VAL A 44 3.88 3.36 10.87
N PRO A 45 4.17 4.14 11.92
CA PRO A 45 4.46 3.58 13.26
C PRO A 45 3.25 2.80 13.79
N ARG A 46 3.49 1.65 14.43
CA ARG A 46 2.42 0.81 15.00
C ARG A 46 1.55 1.56 15.99
N SER A 47 2.13 2.44 16.79
CA SER A 47 1.44 3.28 17.78
C SER A 47 0.33 4.14 17.17
N ARG A 48 0.43 4.47 15.87
CA ARG A 48 -0.53 5.31 15.15
C ARG A 48 -1.32 4.56 14.07
N ILE A 49 -1.18 3.24 13.97
CA ILE A 49 -1.76 2.47 12.85
C ILE A 49 -3.29 2.47 12.86
N LEU A 50 -3.92 2.54 14.04
CA LEU A 50 -5.37 2.63 14.17
C LEU A 50 -5.89 4.00 13.76
N ASP A 51 -5.20 5.08 14.15
CA ASP A 51 -5.52 6.44 13.70
C ASP A 51 -5.39 6.56 12.18
N PHE A 52 -4.31 5.99 11.62
CA PHE A 52 -4.12 5.90 10.17
C PHE A 52 -5.27 5.13 9.51
N HIS A 53 -5.63 3.97 10.04
CA HIS A 53 -6.72 3.17 9.51
C HIS A 53 -8.06 3.92 9.51
N ASP A 54 -8.40 4.57 10.62
CA ASP A 54 -9.69 5.25 10.73
C ASP A 54 -9.75 6.54 9.89
N GLY A 55 -8.65 7.30 9.79
CA GLY A 55 -8.60 8.51 8.97
C GLY A 55 -8.43 8.23 7.47
N VAL A 56 -7.54 7.31 7.10
CA VAL A 56 -7.18 7.06 5.70
C VAL A 56 -8.04 5.95 5.11
N ILE A 57 -8.01 4.75 5.69
CA ILE A 57 -8.69 3.59 5.11
C ILE A 57 -10.22 3.77 5.21
N LYS A 58 -10.73 4.08 6.41
CA LYS A 58 -12.16 4.33 6.62
C LYS A 58 -12.65 5.68 6.15
N GLY A 59 -11.81 6.71 6.20
CA GLY A 59 -12.17 8.07 5.82
C GLY A 59 -11.92 8.35 4.34
N LEU A 60 -10.65 8.59 3.99
CA LEU A 60 -10.27 9.09 2.66
C LEU A 60 -10.55 8.09 1.53
N LEU A 61 -10.21 6.81 1.72
CA LEU A 61 -10.26 5.80 0.66
C LEU A 61 -11.65 5.21 0.45
N LEU A 62 -12.39 4.95 1.53
CA LEU A 62 -13.73 4.34 1.46
C LEU A 62 -14.75 5.19 0.70
N ASN A 63 -14.49 6.50 0.58
CA ASN A 63 -15.32 7.46 -0.16
C ASN A 63 -14.88 7.66 -1.62
N GLN A 64 -13.78 7.06 -2.07
CA GLN A 64 -13.35 7.15 -3.48
C GLN A 64 -14.11 6.13 -4.34
N THR A 65 -14.52 6.54 -5.54
CA THR A 65 -15.04 5.61 -6.55
C THR A 65 -13.94 4.65 -6.97
N SER A 66 -14.25 3.35 -6.95
CA SER A 66 -13.43 2.19 -7.34
C SER A 66 -12.06 2.50 -7.95
N THR A 67 -11.03 2.57 -7.10
CA THR A 67 -9.65 2.66 -7.56
C THR A 67 -9.19 1.29 -8.07
N SER A 68 -8.53 1.26 -9.24
CA SER A 68 -7.92 0.05 -9.78
C SER A 68 -6.52 -0.09 -9.19
N GLY A 69 -6.25 -1.21 -8.50
CA GLY A 69 -4.93 -1.46 -7.93
C GLY A 69 -4.96 -2.36 -6.70
N VAL A 70 -3.78 -2.55 -6.11
CA VAL A 70 -3.58 -3.35 -4.90
C VAL A 70 -3.19 -2.43 -3.75
N THR A 71 -3.81 -2.62 -2.58
CA THR A 71 -3.35 -2.01 -1.33
C THR A 71 -2.60 -3.04 -0.52
N LEU A 72 -1.30 -2.83 -0.32
CA LEU A 72 -0.47 -3.61 0.59
C LEU A 72 -0.53 -3.01 1.99
N PHE A 73 -0.70 -3.85 3.00
CA PHE A 73 -0.74 -3.42 4.40
C PHE A 73 -0.22 -4.56 5.29
N TYR A 74 1.01 -4.44 5.80
CA TYR A 74 1.60 -5.48 6.63
C TYR A 74 2.65 -4.95 7.61
N PRO A 75 2.80 -5.58 8.79
CA PRO A 75 3.79 -5.17 9.78
C PRO A 75 5.20 -5.71 9.45
N THR A 76 6.22 -4.99 9.91
CA THR A 76 7.62 -5.42 9.93
C THR A 76 8.26 -5.09 11.29
N ASN A 77 9.30 -5.83 11.66
CA ASN A 77 10.03 -5.64 12.91
C ASN A 77 11.27 -4.79 12.69
N ARG A 78 11.42 -3.71 13.47
CA ARG A 78 12.56 -2.78 13.39
C ARG A 78 13.90 -3.45 13.66
N ASN A 79 13.94 -4.50 14.49
CA ASN A 79 15.16 -5.23 14.80
C ASN A 79 15.78 -6.00 13.60
N LYS A 80 15.09 -6.06 12.46
CA LYS A 80 15.62 -6.60 11.20
C LYS A 80 16.25 -5.53 10.30
N TRP A 81 16.19 -4.26 10.71
CA TRP A 81 16.71 -3.12 9.97
C TRP A 81 17.98 -2.58 10.62
N ASN A 82 19.00 -2.29 9.80
CA ASN A 82 20.27 -1.74 10.26
C ASN A 82 20.18 -0.20 10.35
N ASN A 83 20.16 0.34 11.56
CA ASN A 83 20.07 1.78 11.82
C ASN A 83 21.32 2.59 11.41
N ARG A 84 22.38 1.94 10.93
CA ARG A 84 23.56 2.60 10.34
C ARG A 84 23.43 2.85 8.83
N MET A 85 22.36 2.34 8.21
CA MET A 85 22.08 2.57 6.79
C MET A 85 21.25 3.85 6.61
N SER A 86 21.20 4.34 5.38
CA SER A 86 20.48 5.58 5.03
C SER A 86 18.95 5.45 4.99
N ALA A 87 18.42 4.23 5.00
CA ALA A 87 16.96 4.00 4.97
C ALA A 87 16.32 4.57 6.24
N MET A 88 15.33 5.45 6.06
CA MET A 88 14.59 6.05 7.16
C MET A 88 13.37 5.19 7.51
N ILE A 89 13.23 4.85 8.79
CA ILE A 89 12.12 4.03 9.30
C ILE A 89 11.54 4.67 10.58
N PRO A 90 10.29 4.34 10.96
CA PRO A 90 9.73 4.78 12.24
C PRO A 90 10.50 4.25 13.46
N ASP A 91 10.33 4.91 14.61
CA ASP A 91 11.06 4.58 15.83
C ASP A 91 10.45 3.41 16.63
N ASP A 92 9.18 3.07 16.38
CA ASP A 92 8.50 1.93 17.00
C ASP A 92 9.20 0.59 16.67
N ASP A 93 9.21 -0.34 17.63
CA ASP A 93 9.74 -1.70 17.43
C ASP A 93 9.08 -2.47 16.28
N VAL A 94 7.83 -2.11 15.99
CA VAL A 94 7.05 -2.60 14.84
C VAL A 94 6.50 -1.40 14.11
N PHE A 95 6.59 -1.41 12.79
CA PHE A 95 5.94 -0.44 11.92
C PHE A 95 5.30 -1.16 10.73
N TYR A 96 4.39 -0.48 10.04
CA TYR A 96 3.65 -1.04 8.92
C TYR A 96 4.20 -0.51 7.61
N VAL A 97 4.38 -1.40 6.65
CA VAL A 97 4.60 -1.06 5.25
C VAL A 97 3.23 -0.96 4.60
N ILE A 98 2.94 0.20 4.03
CA ILE A 98 1.69 0.46 3.31
C ILE A 98 2.03 0.91 1.90
N GLY A 99 1.44 0.25 0.91
CA GLY A 99 1.60 0.58 -0.49
C GLY A 99 0.24 0.72 -1.16
N PHE A 100 -0.10 1.92 -1.62
CA PHE A 100 -1.26 2.17 -2.47
C PHE A 100 -0.82 2.09 -3.93
N LEU A 101 -0.96 0.89 -4.52
CA LEU A 101 -0.45 0.59 -5.86
C LEU A 101 -1.54 0.77 -6.91
N GLN A 102 -2.00 2.01 -7.04
CA GLN A 102 -3.08 2.39 -7.95
C GLN A 102 -2.57 2.65 -9.37
N SER A 103 -3.39 2.32 -10.36
CA SER A 103 -3.12 2.56 -11.78
C SER A 103 -4.19 3.45 -12.37
N ALA A 104 -3.78 4.54 -13.02
CA ALA A 104 -4.68 5.46 -13.70
C ALA A 104 -5.09 4.87 -15.06
N SER A 105 -6.19 4.12 -15.08
CA SER A 105 -6.77 3.55 -16.31
C SER A 105 -8.26 3.85 -16.42
N GLY A 106 -8.76 3.89 -17.67
CA GLY A 106 -10.18 4.15 -17.95
C GLY A 106 -10.60 5.58 -17.59
N SER A 107 -11.54 5.71 -16.65
CA SER A 107 -12.14 6.98 -16.24
C SER A 107 -11.36 7.75 -15.17
N HIS A 108 -10.28 7.18 -14.62
CA HIS A 108 -9.54 7.80 -13.53
C HIS A 108 -8.43 8.69 -14.05
N ASN A 109 -8.44 9.94 -13.61
CA ASN A 109 -7.39 10.88 -13.94
C ASN A 109 -6.23 10.73 -12.95
N TRP A 110 -4.98 10.65 -13.42
CA TRP A 110 -3.81 10.44 -12.55
C TRP A 110 -3.67 11.56 -11.50
N GLN A 111 -4.09 12.78 -11.82
CA GLN A 111 -4.13 13.92 -10.89
C GLN A 111 -5.09 13.70 -9.72
N GLU A 112 -6.17 12.95 -9.89
CA GLU A 112 -7.09 12.65 -8.77
C GLU A 112 -6.44 11.70 -7.77
N LEU A 113 -5.67 10.72 -8.26
CA LEU A 113 -4.91 9.79 -7.44
C LEU A 113 -3.73 10.49 -6.74
N GLU A 114 -3.01 11.38 -7.42
CA GLU A 114 -1.98 12.20 -6.78
C GLU A 114 -2.57 13.12 -5.70
N ASN A 115 -3.69 13.80 -5.98
CA ASN A 115 -4.39 14.61 -4.98
C ASN A 115 -4.89 13.79 -3.79
N LEU A 116 -5.23 12.51 -4.00
CA LEU A 116 -5.55 11.59 -2.92
C LEU A 116 -4.31 11.27 -2.09
N ASN A 117 -3.16 11.00 -2.72
CA ASN A 117 -1.89 10.78 -2.03
C ASN A 117 -1.51 12.01 -1.18
N ASP A 118 -1.62 13.21 -1.75
CA ASP A 118 -1.36 14.47 -1.03
C ASP A 118 -2.25 14.62 0.20
N LYS A 119 -3.55 14.28 0.09
CA LYS A 119 -4.47 14.31 1.24
C LYS A 119 -4.11 13.29 2.31
N ILE A 120 -3.60 12.11 1.92
CA ILE A 120 -3.14 11.07 2.87
C ILE A 120 -1.92 11.57 3.63
N ILE A 121 -0.93 12.14 2.93
CA ILE A 121 0.28 12.71 3.53
C ILE A 121 -0.11 13.87 4.46
N GLN A 122 -0.93 14.79 3.98
CA GLN A 122 -1.42 15.93 4.76
C GLN A 122 -2.19 15.48 6.01
N PHE A 123 -3.02 14.44 5.91
CA PHE A 123 -3.71 13.87 7.07
C PHE A 123 -2.71 13.34 8.10
N CYS A 124 -1.67 12.62 7.65
CA CYS A 124 -0.65 12.09 8.53
C CYS A 124 0.09 13.22 9.26
N ASP A 125 0.52 14.24 8.53
CA ASP A 125 1.22 15.40 9.08
C ASP A 125 0.37 16.14 10.11
N THR A 126 -0.87 16.48 9.76
CA THR A 126 -1.78 17.23 10.64
C THR A 126 -2.22 16.43 11.87
N SER A 127 -2.23 15.10 11.76
CA SER A 127 -2.55 14.18 12.87
C SER A 127 -1.30 13.78 13.69
N GLY A 128 -0.12 14.32 13.36
CA GLY A 128 1.16 13.98 14.01
C GLY A 128 1.58 12.53 13.82
N ILE A 129 1.11 11.86 12.77
CA ILE A 129 1.52 10.50 12.41
C ILE A 129 2.85 10.63 11.66
N MET A 130 3.94 10.33 12.35
CA MET A 130 5.30 10.47 11.83
C MET A 130 5.64 9.36 10.83
N ILE A 131 5.08 9.45 9.61
CA ILE A 131 5.35 8.53 8.51
C ILE A 131 6.78 8.72 7.97
N LYS A 132 7.26 7.72 7.23
CA LYS A 132 8.46 7.81 6.37
C LYS A 132 8.09 7.37 4.97
N GLU A 133 8.58 8.07 3.96
CA GLU A 133 8.34 7.81 2.53
C GLU A 133 9.64 7.34 1.85
#